data_AF-A0A286P4V8-F1
#
_entry.id   AF-A0A286P4V8-F1
#
_cell.length_a   1.000
_cell.length_b   1.000
_cell.length_c   1.000
_cell.angle_alpha   90.00
_cell.angle_beta   90.00
_cell.angle_gamma   90.00
#
_symmetry.space_group_name_H-M   'P 1'
#
loop_
_entity.id
_entity.type
_entity.pdbx_description
1 polymer ?
#
loop_
_entity_poly.entity_id
_entity_poly.type
_entity_poly.pdbx_seq_one_letter_code
_entity_poly.pdbx_strand_id
1 'polypeptide(L)'
;MNTRDLIVVVVIGGMVVAGTYAFLRTETPKATWTGAEATPSLGTSDSIGIQSSFDSVNSMARRSPAMGGVSTDYSDSVPGVESKNNKIRDDIENFIDKKYTDPKQRAAMKQYAVAQRDFLVYGGSREGAVNAAERMVKSFACLRGLMGQRGVDESKLVLAMMLNTKERWQAFSVAMKNMSGHIYDLYRGESCEN
;
A
#
# COMPACT_ATOMS: atom_id res chain seq x y z
N MET A 1 20.26 46.01 -44.03
CA MET A 1 20.03 45.16 -42.83
C MET A 1 21.08 45.50 -41.81
N ASN A 2 20.65 45.98 -40.64
CA ASN A 2 21.47 46.69 -39.67
C ASN A 2 21.95 45.75 -38.55
N THR A 3 23.16 46.00 -38.04
CA THR A 3 23.93 45.24 -37.03
C THR A 3 23.29 45.10 -35.65
N ARG A 4 22.01 45.45 -35.48
CA ARG A 4 21.28 45.38 -34.19
C ARG A 4 20.42 44.13 -34.03
N ASP A 5 20.16 43.39 -35.12
CA ASP A 5 19.34 42.15 -35.08
C ASP A 5 20.15 40.86 -34.86
N LEU A 6 21.48 40.92 -34.88
CA LEU A 6 22.33 39.74 -34.66
C LEU A 6 22.65 39.47 -33.17
N ILE A 7 22.38 40.43 -32.29
CA ILE A 7 22.66 40.33 -30.85
C ILE A 7 21.50 39.64 -30.10
N VAL A 8 20.27 39.71 -30.61
CA VAL A 8 19.10 39.12 -29.95
C VAL A 8 19.02 37.60 -30.12
N VAL A 9 19.58 37.06 -31.21
CA VAL A 9 19.52 35.60 -31.48
C VAL A 9 20.58 34.81 -30.69
N VAL A 10 21.70 35.43 -30.31
CA VAL A 10 22.80 34.73 -29.60
C VAL A 10 22.55 34.62 -28.08
N VAL A 11 21.76 35.52 -27.48
CA VAL A 11 21.49 35.50 -26.03
C VAL A 11 20.44 34.44 -25.66
N ILE A 12 19.53 34.08 -26.56
CA ILE A 12 18.48 33.08 -26.28
C ILE A 12 18.95 31.65 -26.60
N GLY A 13 19.89 31.47 -27.54
CA GLY A 13 20.45 30.15 -27.88
C GLY A 13 21.49 29.61 -26.88
N GLY A 14 22.14 30.48 -26.10
CA GLY A 14 23.23 30.08 -25.18
C GLY A 14 22.78 29.55 -23.80
N MET A 15 21.52 29.78 -23.40
CA MET A 15 21.04 29.40 -22.06
C MET A 15 20.39 28.01 -21.98
N VAL A 16 20.13 27.35 -23.11
CA VAL A 16 19.44 26.03 -23.12
C VAL A 16 20.42 24.85 -23.09
N VAL A 17 21.73 25.06 -23.36
CA VAL A 17 22.73 23.97 -23.37
C VAL A 17 23.53 23.86 -22.07
N ALA A 18 23.62 24.93 -21.27
CA ALA A 18 24.32 24.88 -19.97
C ALA A 18 23.46 24.29 -18.83
N GLY A 19 22.13 24.32 -18.96
CA GLY A 19 21.21 23.79 -17.94
C GLY A 19 21.10 22.25 -17.89
N THR A 20 21.44 21.56 -18.98
CA THR A 20 21.34 20.08 -19.05
C THR A 20 22.63 19.37 -18.66
N TYR A 21 23.79 20.04 -18.70
CA TYR A 21 25.07 19.45 -18.28
C TYR A 21 25.34 19.56 -16.76
N ALA A 22 24.69 20.49 -16.06
CA ALA A 22 24.86 20.65 -14.61
C ALA A 22 24.00 19.70 -13.76
N PHE A 23 23.03 18.99 -14.36
CA PHE A 23 22.14 18.06 -13.64
C PHE A 23 22.58 16.59 -13.70
N LEU A 24 23.63 16.26 -14.46
CA LEU A 24 24.14 14.88 -14.63
C LEU A 24 25.47 14.61 -13.89
N ARG A 25 25.87 15.49 -12.96
CA ARG A 25 27.09 15.32 -12.15
C ARG A 25 26.91 15.48 -10.63
N THR A 26 25.70 15.27 -10.13
CA THR A 26 25.53 14.96 -8.71
C THR A 26 25.83 13.48 -8.51
N GLU A 27 27.09 13.19 -8.23
CA GLU A 27 27.46 11.93 -7.59
C GLU A 27 26.61 11.78 -6.33
N THR A 28 25.87 10.68 -6.23
CA THR A 28 25.17 10.29 -5.00
C THR A 28 26.18 10.29 -3.86
N PRO A 29 26.02 11.08 -2.78
CA PRO A 29 26.83 10.88 -1.61
C PRO A 29 26.52 9.48 -1.08
N LYS A 30 27.51 8.58 -1.15
CA LYS A 30 27.53 7.35 -0.36
C LYS A 30 27.39 7.80 1.09
N ALA A 31 26.27 7.47 1.72
CA ALA A 31 26.06 7.67 3.14
C ALA A 31 27.13 6.86 3.90
N THR A 32 28.26 7.51 4.15
CA THR A 32 29.36 7.00 4.94
C THR A 32 29.11 7.52 6.34
N TRP A 33 28.67 6.64 7.23
CA TRP A 33 28.54 6.95 8.64
C TRP A 33 29.94 7.21 9.19
N THR A 34 30.31 8.49 9.25
CA THR A 34 31.46 8.95 10.03
C THR A 34 30.93 9.22 11.43
N GLY A 35 31.34 8.37 12.37
CA GLY A 35 31.08 8.58 13.78
C GLY A 35 31.75 9.89 14.20
N ALA A 36 30.95 10.89 14.56
CA ALA A 36 31.45 12.06 15.24
C ALA A 36 31.79 11.65 16.67
N GLU A 37 33.07 11.73 17.00
CA GLU A 37 33.61 11.57 18.35
C GLU A 37 33.03 12.66 19.26
N ALA A 38 32.15 12.26 20.18
CA ALA A 38 31.81 13.05 21.34
C ALA A 38 32.56 12.46 22.55
N THR A 39 33.46 13.27 23.12
CA THR A 39 34.16 13.03 24.39
C THR A 39 33.19 12.58 25.50
N PRO A 40 33.50 11.53 26.28
CA PRO A 40 32.61 11.03 27.31
C PRO A 40 32.77 11.86 28.59
N SER A 41 31.77 12.68 28.94
CA SER A 41 31.59 13.09 30.34
C SER A 41 30.64 12.12 31.02
N LEU A 42 31.18 11.41 31.99
CA LEU A 42 30.56 10.42 32.86
C LEU A 42 29.24 10.95 33.46
N GLY A 43 28.12 10.28 33.13
CA GLY A 43 26.81 10.54 33.71
C GLY A 43 25.90 9.33 33.49
N THR A 44 25.54 8.67 34.58
CA THR A 44 24.85 7.39 34.66
C THR A 44 23.43 7.44 34.06
N SER A 45 23.11 6.56 33.11
CA SER A 45 21.72 6.18 32.80
C SER A 45 21.62 4.88 31.98
N ASP A 46 20.92 3.94 32.60
CA ASP A 46 20.44 2.61 32.19
C ASP A 46 20.53 2.18 30.72
N SER A 47 21.09 0.99 30.51
CA SER A 47 21.03 0.21 29.28
C SER A 47 19.58 -0.21 28.98
N ILE A 48 18.86 0.58 28.18
CA ILE A 48 17.58 0.17 27.60
C ILE A 48 17.87 -0.88 26.51
N GLY A 49 17.49 -2.13 26.79
CA GLY A 49 17.73 -3.29 25.94
C GLY A 49 16.98 -3.22 24.60
N ILE A 50 17.67 -2.79 23.55
CA ILE A 50 17.15 -2.80 22.17
C ILE A 50 17.27 -4.20 21.52
N GLN A 51 18.16 -5.07 22.03
CA GLN A 51 18.33 -6.42 21.47
C GLN A 51 17.11 -7.33 21.73
N SER A 52 16.49 -7.24 22.91
CA SER A 52 15.39 -8.16 23.28
C SER A 52 14.07 -7.88 22.55
N SER A 53 13.94 -6.69 21.98
CA SER A 53 12.73 -6.23 21.28
C SER A 53 12.57 -6.89 19.92
N PHE A 54 13.66 -7.19 19.21
CA PHE A 54 13.58 -7.90 17.92
C PHE A 54 13.28 -9.39 18.10
N ASP A 55 13.87 -10.05 19.11
CA ASP A 55 13.58 -11.45 19.43
C ASP A 55 12.16 -11.64 19.97
N SER A 56 11.66 -10.67 20.76
CA SER A 56 10.25 -10.67 21.21
C SER A 56 9.27 -10.54 20.05
N VAL A 57 9.53 -9.68 19.07
CA VAL A 57 8.66 -9.55 17.86
C VAL A 57 8.68 -10.83 17.03
N ASN A 58 9.85 -11.47 16.88
CA ASN A 58 9.98 -12.74 16.16
C ASN A 58 9.30 -13.91 16.89
N SER A 59 9.26 -13.87 18.22
CA SER A 59 8.55 -14.86 19.05
C SER A 59 7.04 -14.65 19.12
N MET A 60 6.54 -13.41 18.99
CA MET A 60 5.11 -13.11 18.85
C MET A 60 4.57 -13.47 17.47
N ALA A 61 5.36 -13.29 16.40
CA ALA A 61 4.99 -13.75 15.06
C ALA A 61 4.80 -15.28 14.97
N ARG A 62 5.44 -16.04 15.87
CA ARG A 62 5.30 -17.51 15.97
C ARG A 62 4.22 -17.97 16.97
N ARG A 63 3.63 -17.07 17.77
CA ARG A 63 2.64 -17.39 18.82
C ARG A 63 1.28 -16.72 18.66
N SER A 64 1.13 -15.77 17.73
CA SER A 64 -0.20 -15.59 17.11
C SER A 64 -0.56 -16.90 16.41
N PRO A 65 -1.85 -17.30 16.34
CA PRO A 65 -2.24 -18.18 15.25
C PRO A 65 -1.80 -17.42 14.01
N ALA A 66 -0.69 -17.87 13.40
CA ALA A 66 -0.20 -17.29 12.19
C ALA A 66 -1.40 -17.22 11.24
N MET A 67 -1.41 -16.23 10.36
CA MET A 67 -2.25 -16.26 9.16
C MET A 67 -2.19 -17.60 8.40
N GLY A 68 -1.26 -18.51 8.75
CA GLY A 68 -1.14 -19.90 8.33
C GLY A 68 -2.35 -20.84 8.54
N GLY A 69 -3.43 -20.41 9.20
CA GLY A 69 -4.64 -21.25 9.36
C GLY A 69 -5.86 -20.83 8.53
N VAL A 70 -5.94 -19.57 8.08
CA VAL A 70 -7.16 -19.02 7.46
C VAL A 70 -7.05 -18.96 5.94
N SER A 71 -5.88 -18.58 5.43
CA SER A 71 -5.61 -18.59 3.99
C SER A 71 -5.02 -19.93 3.56
N THR A 72 -5.41 -20.39 2.37
CA THR A 72 -4.87 -21.62 1.75
C THR A 72 -4.13 -21.35 0.45
N ASP A 73 -4.09 -20.10 -0.01
CA ASP A 73 -3.33 -19.68 -1.19
C ASP A 73 -2.11 -18.82 -0.78
N TYR A 74 -0.92 -19.41 -0.95
CA TYR A 74 0.37 -18.75 -0.74
C TYR A 74 1.21 -18.68 -2.03
N SER A 75 0.55 -18.70 -3.19
CA SER A 75 1.23 -18.54 -4.47
C SER A 75 1.85 -17.15 -4.61
N ASP A 76 2.97 -17.07 -5.34
CA ASP A 76 3.67 -15.81 -5.62
C ASP A 76 2.88 -14.89 -6.59
N SER A 77 1.75 -15.36 -7.12
CA SER A 77 0.85 -14.57 -7.96
C SER A 77 0.13 -13.49 -7.15
N VAL A 78 0.24 -12.22 -7.58
CA VAL A 78 -0.43 -11.08 -6.94
C VAL A 78 -1.96 -11.24 -6.95
N PRO A 79 -2.63 -11.58 -8.08
CA PRO A 79 -4.06 -11.91 -8.07
C PRO A 79 -4.42 -13.15 -7.24
N GLY A 80 -3.49 -14.11 -7.12
CA GLY A 80 -3.75 -15.43 -6.54
C GLY A 80 -4.61 -16.34 -7.43
N VAL A 81 -5.01 -17.48 -6.89
CA VAL A 81 -5.86 -18.49 -7.53
C VAL A 81 -7.32 -18.03 -7.48
N GLU A 82 -7.91 -17.88 -8.66
CA GLU A 82 -9.26 -17.33 -8.85
C GLU A 82 -9.93 -18.13 -9.97
N SER A 83 -10.75 -19.12 -9.62
CA SER A 83 -11.30 -20.08 -10.58
C SER A 83 -12.70 -19.74 -11.11
N LYS A 84 -13.41 -18.83 -10.43
CA LYS A 84 -14.82 -18.51 -10.71
C LYS A 84 -15.05 -17.27 -11.58
N ASN A 85 -13.98 -16.64 -12.06
CA ASN A 85 -13.96 -15.36 -12.77
C ASN A 85 -14.78 -14.24 -12.10
N ASN A 86 -14.78 -14.17 -10.77
CA ASN A 86 -15.51 -13.18 -9.97
C ASN A 86 -14.60 -12.13 -9.31
N LYS A 87 -13.30 -12.16 -9.62
CA LYS A 87 -12.28 -11.27 -9.03
C LYS A 87 -12.13 -11.45 -7.51
N ILE A 88 -12.42 -12.63 -6.97
CA ILE A 88 -12.18 -12.95 -5.55
C ILE A 88 -11.36 -14.22 -5.49
N ARG A 89 -10.22 -14.16 -4.80
CA ARG A 89 -9.35 -15.33 -4.59
C ARG A 89 -10.15 -16.44 -3.90
N ASP A 90 -9.99 -17.68 -4.37
CA ASP A 90 -10.88 -18.79 -3.99
C ASP A 90 -10.89 -19.06 -2.48
N ASP A 91 -9.74 -18.97 -1.80
CA ASP A 91 -9.62 -19.19 -0.35
C ASP A 91 -10.33 -18.09 0.47
N ILE A 92 -10.25 -16.84 0.01
CA ILE A 92 -10.95 -15.70 0.62
C ILE A 92 -12.45 -15.83 0.42
N GLU A 93 -12.89 -16.21 -0.78
CA GLU A 93 -14.31 -16.42 -1.02
C GLU A 93 -14.86 -17.54 -0.13
N ASN A 94 -14.16 -18.68 -0.05
CA ASN A 94 -14.55 -19.80 0.81
C ASN A 94 -14.60 -19.39 2.29
N PHE A 95 -13.64 -18.56 2.75
CA PHE A 95 -13.64 -18.00 4.09
C PHE A 95 -14.86 -17.10 4.35
N ILE A 96 -15.14 -16.17 3.44
CA ILE A 96 -16.31 -15.27 3.53
C ILE A 96 -17.60 -16.10 3.53
N ASP A 97 -17.69 -17.10 2.66
CA ASP A 97 -18.89 -17.92 2.51
C ASP A 97 -19.18 -18.77 3.75
N LYS A 98 -18.14 -19.27 4.41
CA LYS A 98 -18.26 -20.02 5.66
C LYS A 98 -18.56 -19.12 6.86
N LYS A 99 -17.99 -17.92 6.92
CA LYS A 99 -18.10 -17.01 8.07
C LYS A 99 -19.46 -16.31 8.16
N TYR A 100 -20.01 -15.87 7.03
CA TYR A 100 -21.24 -15.09 7.00
C TYR A 100 -22.39 -15.96 6.51
N THR A 101 -23.42 -16.16 7.35
CA THR A 101 -24.65 -16.86 6.94
C THR A 101 -25.62 -15.93 6.21
N ASP A 102 -25.69 -14.67 6.63
CA ASP A 102 -26.49 -13.63 5.98
C ASP A 102 -25.94 -13.30 4.58
N PRO A 103 -26.74 -13.46 3.51
CA PRO A 103 -26.31 -13.18 2.15
C PRO A 103 -25.90 -11.71 1.92
N LYS A 104 -26.49 -10.75 2.64
CA LYS A 104 -26.11 -9.34 2.49
C LYS A 104 -24.73 -9.07 3.07
N GLN A 105 -24.40 -9.66 4.23
CA GLN A 105 -23.09 -9.50 4.86
C GLN A 105 -21.99 -10.15 4.01
N ARG A 106 -22.30 -11.33 3.46
CA ARG A 106 -21.45 -12.03 2.51
C ARG A 106 -21.17 -11.18 1.27
N ALA A 107 -22.20 -10.62 0.64
CA ALA A 107 -22.06 -9.74 -0.52
C ALA A 107 -21.21 -8.50 -0.21
N ALA A 108 -21.46 -7.84 0.93
CA ALA A 108 -20.68 -6.68 1.39
C ALA A 108 -19.19 -7.00 1.54
N MET A 109 -18.85 -8.15 2.16
CA MET A 109 -17.45 -8.54 2.34
C MET A 109 -16.81 -8.98 1.01
N LYS A 110 -17.59 -9.59 0.10
CA LYS A 110 -17.14 -9.90 -1.27
C LYS A 110 -16.85 -8.62 -2.07
N GLN A 111 -17.68 -7.59 -1.95
CA GLN A 111 -17.44 -6.27 -2.56
C GLN A 111 -16.12 -5.67 -2.06
N TYR A 112 -15.88 -5.70 -0.74
CA TYR A 112 -14.60 -5.28 -0.16
C TYR A 112 -13.42 -6.08 -0.72
N ALA A 113 -13.57 -7.41 -0.82
CA ALA A 113 -12.53 -8.28 -1.35
C ALA A 113 -12.18 -7.94 -2.82
N VAL A 114 -13.18 -7.71 -3.68
CA VAL A 114 -12.95 -7.29 -5.06
C VAL A 114 -12.19 -5.96 -5.11
N ALA A 115 -12.62 -4.96 -4.34
CA ALA A 115 -11.97 -3.66 -4.31
C ALA A 115 -10.51 -3.74 -3.82
N GLN A 116 -10.26 -4.55 -2.80
CA GLN A 116 -8.91 -4.75 -2.27
C GLN A 116 -8.01 -5.53 -3.23
N ARG A 117 -8.52 -6.53 -3.96
CA ARG A 117 -7.78 -7.21 -5.03
C ARG A 117 -7.43 -6.24 -6.14
N ASP A 118 -8.40 -5.44 -6.60
CA ASP A 118 -8.16 -4.45 -7.66
C ASP A 118 -7.08 -3.45 -7.26
N PHE A 119 -7.01 -3.08 -5.97
CA PHE A 119 -5.94 -2.24 -5.45
C PHE A 119 -4.55 -2.89 -5.60
N LEU A 120 -4.44 -4.21 -5.42
CA LEU A 120 -3.18 -4.94 -5.64
C LEU A 120 -2.85 -5.10 -7.12
N VAL A 121 -3.85 -5.41 -7.96
CA VAL A 121 -3.66 -5.75 -9.37
C VAL A 121 -3.45 -4.51 -10.24
N TYR A 122 -4.22 -3.46 -10.02
CA TYR A 122 -4.21 -2.24 -10.85
C TYR A 122 -3.49 -1.07 -10.17
N GLY A 123 -3.11 -1.20 -8.90
CA GLY A 123 -2.41 -0.15 -8.15
C GLY A 123 -1.01 0.18 -8.62
N GLY A 124 -0.48 -0.49 -9.65
CA GLY A 124 0.78 -0.15 -10.31
C GLY A 124 0.79 1.24 -10.95
N SER A 125 -0.39 1.84 -11.19
CA SER A 125 -0.55 3.23 -11.63
C SER A 125 -1.32 4.06 -10.59
N ARG A 126 -1.15 5.39 -10.63
CA ARG A 126 -1.92 6.32 -9.78
C ARG A 126 -3.42 6.20 -10.02
N GLU A 127 -3.83 6.19 -11.28
CA GLU A 127 -5.23 6.05 -11.66
C GLU A 127 -5.83 4.74 -11.13
N GLY A 128 -5.15 3.62 -11.33
CA GLY A 128 -5.63 2.33 -10.84
C GLY A 128 -5.70 2.26 -9.31
N ALA A 129 -4.71 2.81 -8.61
CA ALA A 129 -4.69 2.87 -7.15
C ALA A 129 -5.82 3.74 -6.60
N VAL A 130 -6.02 4.93 -7.15
CA VAL A 130 -7.10 5.85 -6.74
C VAL A 130 -8.47 5.24 -6.99
N ASN A 131 -8.73 4.73 -8.19
CA ASN A 131 -10.02 4.14 -8.56
C ASN A 131 -10.38 2.94 -7.67
N ALA A 132 -9.40 2.07 -7.36
CA ALA A 132 -9.63 0.94 -6.47
C ALA A 132 -9.85 1.38 -5.02
N ALA A 133 -9.12 2.38 -4.54
CA ALA A 133 -9.30 2.93 -3.20
C ALA A 133 -10.66 3.63 -3.00
N GLU A 134 -11.18 4.34 -4.01
CA GLU A 134 -12.55 4.85 -3.98
C GLU A 134 -13.58 3.72 -3.82
N ARG A 135 -13.39 2.60 -4.52
CA ARG A 135 -14.23 1.40 -4.35
C ARG A 135 -14.08 0.78 -2.96
N MET A 136 -12.88 0.81 -2.37
CA MET A 136 -12.67 0.38 -0.99
C MET A 136 -13.40 1.29 0.01
N VAL A 137 -13.38 2.62 -0.18
CA VAL A 137 -14.12 3.57 0.66
C VAL A 137 -15.63 3.30 0.61
N LYS A 138 -16.18 3.05 -0.59
CA LYS A 138 -17.59 2.63 -0.75
C LYS A 138 -17.87 1.31 -0.03
N SER A 139 -17.00 0.32 -0.20
CA SER A 139 -17.13 -0.98 0.48
C SER A 139 -17.09 -0.84 2.02
N PHE A 140 -16.24 0.03 2.56
CA PHE A 140 -16.24 0.33 4.01
C PHE A 140 -17.51 1.02 4.46
N ALA A 141 -18.10 1.89 3.65
CA ALA A 141 -19.40 2.45 3.94
C ALA A 141 -20.48 1.35 3.97
N CYS A 142 -20.45 0.38 3.04
CA CYS A 142 -21.38 -0.76 3.03
C CYS A 142 -21.25 -1.58 4.31
N LEU A 143 -20.02 -2.01 4.62
CA LEU A 143 -19.71 -2.79 5.81
C LEU A 143 -20.16 -2.07 7.07
N ARG A 144 -19.89 -0.76 7.18
CA ARG A 144 -20.32 0.05 8.33
C ARG A 144 -21.84 0.18 8.41
N GLY A 145 -22.52 0.40 7.29
CA GLY A 145 -23.98 0.51 7.24
C GLY A 145 -24.70 -0.78 7.62
N LEU A 146 -24.17 -1.93 7.16
CA LEU A 146 -24.81 -3.23 7.35
C LEU A 146 -24.41 -3.93 8.65
N MET A 147 -23.14 -3.85 9.03
CA MET A 147 -22.54 -4.62 10.13
C MET A 147 -21.96 -3.74 11.24
N GLY A 148 -22.06 -2.42 11.13
CA GLY A 148 -21.43 -1.47 12.05
C GLY A 148 -19.90 -1.51 11.98
N GLN A 149 -19.26 -1.01 13.04
CA GLN A 149 -17.80 -1.00 13.14
C GLN A 149 -17.20 -2.42 13.11
N ARG A 150 -17.94 -3.43 13.59
CA ARG A 150 -17.55 -4.84 13.53
C ARG A 150 -17.24 -5.30 12.10
N GLY A 151 -18.06 -4.93 11.11
CA GLY A 151 -17.80 -5.30 9.72
C GLY A 151 -16.50 -4.71 9.19
N VAL A 152 -16.20 -3.46 9.56
CA VAL A 152 -14.94 -2.80 9.21
C VAL A 152 -13.75 -3.49 9.89
N ASP A 153 -13.87 -3.85 11.17
CA ASP A 153 -12.79 -4.55 11.87
C ASP A 153 -12.56 -5.97 11.33
N GLU A 154 -13.62 -6.68 10.98
CA GLU A 154 -13.51 -8.01 10.37
C GLU A 154 -12.89 -8.00 8.97
N SER A 155 -13.04 -6.91 8.21
CA SER A 155 -12.39 -6.74 6.91
C SER A 155 -10.85 -6.80 6.99
N LYS A 156 -10.26 -6.46 8.14
CA LYS A 156 -8.81 -6.54 8.37
C LYS A 156 -8.30 -7.98 8.27
N LEU A 157 -9.13 -8.98 8.56
CA LEU A 157 -8.75 -10.38 8.38
C LEU A 157 -8.72 -10.75 6.89
N VAL A 158 -9.68 -10.26 6.10
CA VAL A 158 -9.64 -10.40 4.63
C VAL A 158 -8.42 -9.70 4.05
N LEU A 159 -8.10 -8.49 4.52
CA LEU A 159 -6.86 -7.79 4.16
C LEU A 159 -5.61 -8.63 4.49
N ALA A 160 -5.55 -9.19 5.69
CA ALA A 160 -4.44 -10.05 6.10
C ALA A 160 -4.29 -11.27 5.18
N MET A 161 -5.40 -11.92 4.80
CA MET A 161 -5.37 -12.99 3.80
C MET A 161 -4.86 -12.50 2.44
N MET A 162 -5.21 -11.29 2.02
CA MET A 162 -4.75 -10.72 0.74
C MET A 162 -3.28 -10.35 0.73
N LEU A 163 -2.68 -10.12 1.90
CA LEU A 163 -1.31 -9.62 2.06
C LEU A 163 -0.34 -10.69 2.61
N ASN A 164 -0.70 -11.96 2.48
CA ASN A 164 -0.02 -13.11 3.08
C ASN A 164 1.24 -13.59 2.35
N THR A 165 1.67 -12.92 1.29
CA THR A 165 2.94 -13.21 0.58
C THR A 165 3.74 -11.93 0.36
N LYS A 166 5.04 -12.09 0.10
CA LYS A 166 5.95 -10.96 -0.13
C LYS A 166 5.52 -10.15 -1.35
N GLU A 167 5.13 -10.83 -2.42
CA GLU A 167 4.75 -10.26 -3.72
C GLU A 167 3.49 -9.41 -3.57
N ARG A 168 2.50 -9.91 -2.81
CA ARG A 168 1.25 -9.18 -2.51
C ARG A 168 1.50 -7.98 -1.61
N TRP A 169 2.38 -8.09 -0.61
CA TRP A 169 2.78 -6.96 0.22
C TRP A 169 3.51 -5.88 -0.56
N GLN A 170 4.41 -6.27 -1.48
CA GLN A 170 5.10 -5.33 -2.37
C GLN A 170 4.13 -4.62 -3.30
N ALA A 171 3.20 -5.34 -3.93
CA ALA A 171 2.14 -4.75 -4.75
C ALA A 171 1.29 -3.76 -3.96
N PHE A 172 0.90 -4.11 -2.74
CA PHE A 172 0.19 -3.21 -1.83
C PHE A 172 0.98 -1.94 -1.53
N SER A 173 2.28 -2.06 -1.24
CA SER A 173 3.15 -0.91 -0.98
C SER A 173 3.26 0.03 -2.18
N VAL A 174 3.32 -0.52 -3.40
CA VAL A 174 3.33 0.28 -4.64
C VAL A 174 2.00 1.02 -4.81
N ALA A 175 0.88 0.31 -4.62
CA ALA A 175 -0.44 0.91 -4.69
C ALA A 175 -0.63 2.04 -3.68
N MET A 176 -0.22 1.84 -2.43
CA MET A 176 -0.25 2.87 -1.38
C MET A 176 0.58 4.10 -1.74
N LYS A 177 1.78 3.90 -2.31
CA LYS A 177 2.61 5.01 -2.81
C LYS A 177 1.89 5.77 -3.93
N ASN A 178 1.31 5.06 -4.88
CA ASN A 178 0.63 5.64 -6.03
C ASN A 178 -0.67 6.37 -5.65
N MET A 179 -1.31 5.98 -4.56
CA MET A 179 -2.49 6.62 -3.99
C MET A 179 -2.16 7.83 -3.11
N SER A 180 -0.91 7.99 -2.70
CA SER A 180 -0.52 9.01 -1.71
C SER A 180 -0.93 10.42 -2.12
N GLY A 181 -1.41 11.19 -1.13
CA GLY A 181 -1.89 12.55 -1.31
C GLY A 181 -3.27 12.69 -1.98
N HIS A 182 -3.95 11.58 -2.30
CA HIS A 182 -5.34 11.63 -2.75
C HIS A 182 -6.29 11.88 -1.56
N ILE A 183 -7.29 12.74 -1.76
CA ILE A 183 -8.32 13.07 -0.77
C ILE A 183 -9.62 12.44 -1.25
N TYR A 184 -10.24 11.61 -0.41
CA TYR A 184 -11.53 10.99 -0.69
C TYR A 184 -12.65 11.76 0.00
N ASP A 185 -13.75 11.96 -0.72
CA ASP A 185 -14.98 12.39 -0.09
C ASP A 185 -15.55 11.27 0.79
N LEU A 186 -16.14 11.66 1.92
CA LEU A 186 -16.94 10.74 2.71
C LEU A 186 -18.13 10.29 1.86
N TYR A 187 -18.16 9.02 1.50
CA TYR A 187 -19.26 8.46 0.72
C TYR A 187 -20.57 8.51 1.51
N ARG A 188 -21.59 9.17 0.95
CA ARG A 188 -22.93 9.36 1.55
C ARG A 188 -24.08 8.73 0.75
N GLY A 189 -23.77 7.98 -0.31
CA GLY A 189 -24.76 7.31 -1.17
C GLY A 189 -25.21 5.94 -0.64
N GLU A 190 -25.97 5.20 -1.45
CA GLU A 190 -26.29 3.79 -1.17
C GLU A 190 -24.99 2.98 -1.11
N SER A 191 -24.70 2.45 0.07
CA SER A 191 -23.35 2.06 0.43
C SER A 191 -22.94 0.70 -0.14
N CYS A 192 -23.89 -0.20 -0.38
CA CYS A 192 -23.67 -1.53 -0.93
C CYS A 192 -24.04 -1.56 -2.42
N GLU A 193 -23.17 -2.17 -3.24
CA GLU A 193 -23.52 -2.46 -4.63
C GLU A 193 -24.56 -3.59 -4.65
N ASN A 194 -25.62 -3.42 -5.45
CA ASN A 194 -26.72 -4.38 -5.62
C ASN A 194 -26.33 -5.54 -6.56
#